data_AF-A0A948C4K8-F1
#
_entry.id   AF-A0A948C4K8-F1
#
_cell.length_a   1.000
_cell.length_b   1.000
_cell.length_c   1.000
_cell.angle_alpha   90.00
_cell.angle_beta   90.00
_cell.angle_gamma   90.00
#
_symmetry.space_group_name_H-M   'P 1'
#
loop_
_entity.id
_entity.type
_entity.pdbx_description
1 polymer ?
#
loop_
_entity_poly.entity_id
_entity_poly.type
_entity_poly.pdbx_seq_one_letter_code
_entity_poly.pdbx_strand_id
1 'polypeptide(L)' 'MLPKNLYTGILESFDRIGLRVTDIMPNIIAATEVAIDYDHKDLGTVLVDIGKNQSSYVIYEDGYPL' A
#
# COMPACT_ATOMS: atom_id res chain seq x y z
N MET A 1 4.01 3.12 9.78
CA MET A 1 2.76 3.87 10.06
C MET A 1 2.76 5.15 9.23
N LEU A 2 1.63 5.49 8.60
CA LEU A 2 1.50 6.74 7.84
C LEU A 2 1.63 7.94 8.81
N PRO A 3 2.41 8.99 8.49
CA PRO A 3 2.51 10.17 9.35
C PRO A 3 1.12 10.77 9.62
N LYS A 4 0.79 11.05 10.89
CA LYS A 4 -0.55 11.52 11.31
C LYS A 4 -0.99 12.77 10.52
N ASN A 5 -0.07 13.69 10.32
CA ASN A 5 -0.24 14.89 9.53
C ASN A 5 -0.59 14.61 8.06
N LEU A 6 0.03 13.59 7.43
CA LEU A 6 -0.34 13.18 6.08
C LEU A 6 -1.75 12.56 6.04
N TYR A 7 -2.05 11.67 6.99
CA TYR A 7 -3.36 11.03 7.08
C TYR A 7 -4.49 12.06 7.23
N THR A 8 -4.37 12.98 8.19
CA THR A 8 -5.34 14.06 8.41
C THR A 8 -5.46 14.97 7.18
N GLY A 9 -4.33 15.35 6.57
CA GLY A 9 -4.33 16.19 5.37
C GLY A 9 -5.07 15.57 4.19
N ILE A 10 -4.96 14.25 4.00
CA ILE A 10 -5.72 13.52 2.97
C ILE A 10 -7.22 13.62 3.28
N LEU A 11 -7.65 13.27 4.50
CA LEU A 11 -9.07 13.29 4.87
C LEU A 11 -9.71 14.67 4.68
N GLU A 12 -9.06 15.73 5.15
CA GLU A 12 -9.56 17.10 4.99
C GLU A 12 -9.66 17.53 3.53
N SER A 13 -8.71 17.10 2.69
CA SER A 13 -8.69 17.47 1.27
C SER A 13 -9.88 16.90 0.52
N PHE A 14 -10.27 15.66 0.82
CA PHE A 14 -11.45 15.01 0.21
C PHE A 14 -12.76 15.56 0.79
N ASP A 15 -12.81 15.85 2.10
CA ASP A 15 -13.98 16.44 2.73
C ASP A 15 -14.35 17.81 2.12
N ARG A 16 -13.34 18.64 1.81
CA ARG A 16 -13.52 19.95 1.15
C ARG A 16 -14.21 19.89 -0.21
N ILE A 17 -14.12 18.76 -0.91
CA ILE A 17 -14.78 18.55 -2.21
C ILE A 17 -16.05 17.73 -2.09
N GLY A 18 -16.57 17.54 -0.86
CA GLY A 18 -17.80 16.81 -0.59
C GLY A 18 -17.67 15.29 -0.75
N LEU A 19 -16.45 14.75 -0.74
CA LEU A 19 -16.20 13.32 -0.83
C LEU A 19 -15.81 12.75 0.53
N ARG A 20 -16.17 11.48 0.76
CA ARG A 20 -15.79 10.74 1.97
C ARG A 20 -14.75 9.70 1.61
N VAL A 21 -13.62 9.71 2.31
CA VAL A 21 -12.61 8.64 2.23
C VAL A 21 -13.11 7.43 3.02
N THR A 22 -13.21 6.28 2.38
CA THR A 22 -13.64 5.03 3.02
C THR A 22 -12.47 4.25 3.61
N ASP A 23 -11.30 4.31 2.98
CA ASP A 23 -10.09 3.63 3.42
C ASP A 23 -8.83 4.28 2.80
N ILE A 24 -7.66 4.09 3.42
CA ILE A 24 -6.35 4.54 2.93
C ILE A 24 -5.36 3.39 3.06
N MET A 25 -4.92 2.84 1.93
CA MET A 25 -3.96 1.73 1.86
C MET A 25 -2.62 2.19 1.29
N PRO A 26 -1.47 1.74 1.84
CA PRO A 26 -0.17 1.95 1.20
C PRO A 26 -0.11 1.30 -0.18
N ASN A 27 0.40 2.02 -1.19
CA ASN A 27 0.46 1.55 -2.58
C ASN A 27 1.12 0.17 -2.72
N ILE A 28 2.26 -0.04 -2.04
CA ILE A 28 3.03 -1.28 -2.12
C ILE A 28 2.26 -2.50 -1.60
N ILE A 29 1.34 -2.31 -0.65
CA ILE A 29 0.46 -3.36 -0.12
C ILE A 29 -0.77 -3.55 -1.01
N ALA A 30 -1.29 -2.49 -1.62
CA ALA A 30 -2.38 -2.62 -2.58
C ALA A 30 -1.94 -3.31 -3.88
N ALA A 31 -0.70 -3.05 -4.33
CA ALA A 31 -0.14 -3.62 -5.56
C ALA A 31 0.00 -5.15 -5.47
N THR A 32 0.35 -5.69 -4.31
CA THR A 32 0.52 -7.14 -4.11
C THR A 32 -0.80 -7.90 -4.18
N GLU A 33 -1.93 -7.28 -3.86
CA GLU A 33 -3.26 -7.90 -4.02
C GLU A 33 -3.66 -8.13 -5.49
N VAL A 34 -3.00 -7.42 -6.41
CA VAL A 34 -3.26 -7.56 -7.86
C VAL A 34 -2.16 -8.35 -8.55
N ALA A 35 -0.91 -8.19 -8.11
CA ALA A 35 0.26 -8.70 -8.81
C ALA A 35 0.71 -10.10 -8.36
N ILE A 36 0.32 -10.55 -7.17
CA ILE A 36 0.87 -11.75 -6.54
C ILE A 36 -0.27 -12.58 -5.92
N ASP A 37 -0.30 -13.87 -6.25
CA ASP A 37 -1.26 -14.81 -5.67
C ASP A 37 -0.84 -15.29 -4.26
N TYR A 38 -1.68 -16.11 -3.64
CA TYR A 38 -1.46 -16.59 -2.28
C TYR A 38 -0.21 -17.48 -2.17
N ASP A 39 0.03 -18.37 -3.13
CA ASP A 39 1.14 -19.33 -3.10
C ASP A 39 2.49 -18.60 -3.14
N HIS A 40 2.61 -17.53 -3.95
CA HIS A 40 3.81 -16.71 -3.98
C HIS A 40 4.01 -15.95 -2.65
N LYS A 41 2.94 -15.45 -2.03
CA LYS A 41 3.05 -14.80 -0.71
C LYS A 41 3.46 -15.79 0.39
N ASP A 42 3.08 -17.05 0.27
CA ASP A 42 3.40 -18.12 1.22
C ASP A 42 4.85 -18.61 1.08
N LEU A 43 5.29 -18.92 -0.14
CA LEU A 43 6.59 -19.53 -0.43
C LEU A 43 7.80 -18.59 -0.28
N GLY A 44 7.57 -17.29 -0.04
CA GLY A 44 8.60 -16.27 -0.01
C GLY A 44 8.73 -15.52 -1.34
N THR A 45 8.28 -14.26 -1.38
CA THR A 45 8.36 -13.42 -2.59
C THR A 45 8.71 -11.98 -2.27
N VAL A 46 9.48 -11.33 -3.15
CA VAL A 46 9.74 -9.88 -3.09
C VAL A 46 9.01 -9.20 -4.23
N LEU A 47 8.14 -8.24 -3.91
CA LEU A 47 7.59 -7.32 -4.91
C LEU A 47 8.42 -6.04 -4.93
N VAL A 48 8.85 -5.66 -6.13
CA VAL A 48 9.57 -4.39 -6.37
C VAL A 48 8.69 -3.49 -7.23
N ASP A 49 8.24 -2.39 -6.64
CA ASP A 49 7.48 -1.33 -7.32
C ASP A 49 8.45 -0.26 -7.82
N ILE A 50 8.59 -0.14 -9.15
CA ILE A 50 9.48 0.81 -9.81
C ILE A 50 8.67 2.06 -10.18
N GLY A 51 8.62 3.00 -9.25
CA GLY A 51 7.94 4.28 -9.43
C GLY A 51 8.81 5.36 -10.08
N LYS A 52 8.16 6.47 -10.43
CA LYS A 52 8.83 7.64 -11.04
C LYS A 52 9.84 8.33 -10.12
N ASN A 53 9.51 8.47 -8.84
CA ASN A 53 10.30 9.26 -7.87
C ASN A 53 11.08 8.36 -6.88
N GLN A 54 10.60 7.15 -6.66
CA GLN A 54 11.20 6.17 -5.77
C GLN A 54 10.86 4.77 -6.28
N SER A 55 11.76 3.84 -5.99
CA SER A 55 11.42 2.42 -5.99
C SER A 55 11.14 1.98 -4.57
N SER A 56 10.05 1.23 -4.38
CA SER A 56 9.68 0.63 -3.10
C SER A 56 9.65 -0.89 -3.24
N TYR A 57 9.78 -1.59 -2.12
CA TYR A 57 9.67 -3.04 -2.10
C TYR A 57 8.91 -3.50 -0.87
N VAL A 58 8.39 -4.72 -0.95
CA VAL A 58 7.82 -5.47 0.17
C VAL A 58 8.20 -6.94 0.01
N ILE A 59 8.47 -7.58 1.12
CA ILE A 59 8.79 -9.01 1.19
C ILE A 59 7.58 -9.69 1.83
N TYR A 60 7.15 -10.80 1.23
CA TYR A 60 6.14 -11.68 1.80
C TYR A 60 6.77 -13.01 2.18
N GLU A 61 6.40 -13.53 3.34
CA GLU A 61 6.75 -14.86 3.84
C GLU A 61 5.57 -15.38 4.68
N ASP A 62 5.27 -16.67 4.59
CA ASP A 62 4.13 -17.32 5.29
C ASP A 62 2.77 -16.62 5.06
N GLY A 63 2.62 -15.95 3.91
CA GLY A 63 1.41 -15.23 3.53
C GLY A 63 1.30 -13.79 4.06
N TYR A 64 2.31 -13.27 4.77
CA TYR A 64 2.28 -11.95 5.40
C TYR A 64 3.42 -11.03 4.93
N PRO A 65 3.19 -9.70 4.87
CA PRO A 65 4.25 -8.75 4.60
C PRO A 65 5.16 -8.60 5.84
N LEU A 66 6.48 -8.62 5.60
CA LEU A 66 7.54 -8.35 6.58
C LEU A 66 7.88 -6.86 6.71
#